data_AF-A0A2H5YI88-F1
#
_entry.id   AF-A0A2H5YI88-F1
#
_cell.length_a   1.000
_cell.length_b   1.000
_cell.length_c   1.000
_cell.angle_alpha   90.00
_cell.angle_beta   90.00
_cell.angle_gamma   90.00
#
_symmetry.space_group_name_H-M   'P 1'
#
loop_
_entity.id
_entity.type
_entity.pdbx_description
1 polymer ?
#
loop_
_entity_poly.entity_id
_entity_poly.type
_entity_poly.pdbx_seq_one_letter_code
_entity_poly.pdbx_strand_id
1 'polypeptide(L)'
;MAGESSLPRGDVFASRWHRMAFGVAVALYQQGLVDDWEEFRQRLIQEIQRWDRDCQEGKVDAGSWEYYERWLAALERLLTESGILSREEIEARARQLLASPEPTPEVSP
;
A
#
# COMPACT_ATOMS: atom_id res chain seq x y z
N MET A 1 -31.03 30.31 -9.86
CA MET A 1 -30.04 30.12 -8.76
C MET A 1 -30.15 28.67 -8.26
N ALA A 2 -29.41 27.75 -8.87
CA ALA A 2 -29.21 26.41 -8.34
C ALA A 2 -27.70 26.18 -8.35
N GLY A 3 -27.11 26.06 -7.17
CA GLY A 3 -25.70 25.76 -7.01
C GLY A 3 -25.44 24.31 -7.36
N GLU A 4 -24.90 24.08 -8.56
CA GLU A 4 -24.19 22.85 -8.87
C GLU A 4 -22.91 22.83 -8.03
N SER A 5 -23.00 22.18 -6.87
CA SER A 5 -21.82 21.84 -6.07
C SER A 5 -21.03 20.77 -6.82
N SER A 6 -20.19 21.22 -7.76
CA SER A 6 -19.15 20.39 -8.36
C SER A 6 -18.07 20.18 -7.30
N LEU A 7 -18.25 19.18 -6.42
CA LEU A 7 -17.13 18.66 -5.64
C LEU A 7 -16.05 18.22 -6.63
N PRO A 8 -14.79 18.66 -6.50
CA PRO A 8 -13.72 18.02 -7.24
C PRO A 8 -13.68 16.56 -6.75
N ARG A 9 -14.19 15.63 -7.56
CA ARG A 9 -13.90 14.20 -7.36
C ARG A 9 -12.43 14.01 -7.76
N GLY A 10 -11.52 14.44 -6.89
CA GLY A 10 -10.09 14.22 -7.08
C GLY A 10 -9.81 12.73 -7.13
N ASP A 11 -8.80 12.34 -7.92
CA ASP A 11 -8.35 10.96 -7.98
C ASP A 11 -7.92 10.50 -6.58
N VAL A 12 -8.67 9.56 -6.00
CA VAL A 12 -8.38 8.95 -4.68
C VAL A 12 -7.01 8.27 -4.65
N PHE A 13 -6.46 7.96 -5.84
CA PHE A 13 -5.18 7.31 -6.02
C PHE A 13 -4.27 8.14 -6.91
N ALA A 14 -3.23 8.74 -6.32
CA ALA A 14 -2.23 9.52 -7.06
C ALA A 14 -1.37 8.70 -8.04
N SER A 15 -1.36 7.37 -7.93
CA SER A 15 -0.56 6.50 -8.80
C SER A 15 -1.27 5.17 -9.09
N ARG A 16 -0.81 4.45 -10.13
CA ARG A 16 -1.30 3.10 -10.44
C ARG A 16 -0.99 2.11 -9.32
N TRP A 17 0.16 2.22 -8.66
CA TRP A 17 0.55 1.27 -7.63
C TRP A 17 -0.30 1.45 -6.35
N HIS A 18 -0.80 2.66 -6.04
CA HIS A 18 -1.75 2.86 -4.93
C HIS A 18 -3.03 2.02 -5.12
N ARG A 19 -3.56 1.99 -6.36
CA ARG A 19 -4.73 1.16 -6.70
C ARG A 19 -4.43 -0.33 -6.57
N MET A 20 -3.24 -0.75 -7.01
CA MET A 20 -2.84 -2.15 -6.93
C MET A 20 -2.68 -2.60 -5.48
N ALA A 21 -2.00 -1.79 -4.65
CA ALA A 21 -1.84 -2.07 -3.22
C ALA A 21 -3.21 -2.25 -2.56
N PHE A 22 -4.12 -1.28 -2.72
CA PHE A 22 -5.49 -1.36 -2.21
C PHE A 22 -6.23 -2.61 -2.68
N GLY A 23 -6.16 -2.90 -3.98
CA GLY A 23 -6.78 -4.08 -4.58
C GLY A 23 -6.28 -5.39 -3.98
N VAL A 24 -4.98 -5.49 -3.67
CA VAL A 24 -4.38 -6.67 -3.03
C VAL A 24 -4.93 -6.87 -1.60
N ALA A 25 -4.99 -5.83 -0.76
CA ALA A 25 -5.56 -6.02 0.59
C ALA A 25 -7.04 -6.38 0.55
N VAL A 26 -7.82 -5.75 -0.35
CA VAL A 26 -9.23 -6.11 -0.52
C VAL A 26 -9.38 -7.56 -0.97
N ALA A 27 -8.56 -8.01 -1.93
CA ALA A 27 -8.58 -9.39 -2.38
C ALA A 27 -8.21 -10.37 -1.26
N LEU A 28 -7.16 -10.08 -0.46
CA LEU A 28 -6.76 -10.91 0.68
C LEU A 28 -7.90 -11.06 1.71
N TYR A 29 -8.58 -9.96 2.01
CA TYR A 29 -9.73 -9.96 2.92
C TYR A 29 -10.91 -10.76 2.35
N GLN A 30 -11.25 -10.55 1.07
CA GLN A 30 -12.34 -11.29 0.41
C GLN A 30 -12.08 -12.79 0.30
N GLN A 31 -10.80 -13.20 0.23
CA GLN A 31 -10.40 -14.61 0.17
C GLN A 31 -10.29 -15.25 1.57
N GLY A 32 -10.53 -14.50 2.65
CA GLY A 32 -10.40 -15.02 4.02
C GLY A 32 -8.96 -15.36 4.42
N LEU A 33 -7.97 -14.77 3.74
CA LEU A 33 -6.56 -14.86 4.14
C LEU A 33 -6.23 -13.85 5.24
N VAL A 34 -7.00 -12.76 5.29
CA VAL A 34 -7.02 -11.81 6.40
C VAL A 34 -8.44 -11.81 6.94
N ASP A 35 -8.63 -12.35 8.13
CA ASP A 35 -9.96 -12.50 8.72
C ASP A 35 -10.48 -11.20 9.35
N ASP A 36 -9.59 -10.39 9.93
CA ASP A 36 -9.94 -9.16 10.62
C ASP A 36 -9.34 -7.92 9.95
N TRP A 37 -10.21 -7.07 9.40
CA TRP A 37 -9.80 -5.79 8.83
C TRP A 37 -9.29 -4.80 9.89
N GLU A 38 -9.73 -4.95 11.14
CA GLU A 38 -9.27 -4.12 12.25
C GLU A 38 -7.78 -4.34 12.52
N GLU A 39 -7.30 -5.58 12.40
CA GLU A 39 -5.89 -5.92 12.55
C GLU A 39 -4.98 -5.20 11.54
N PHE A 40 -5.46 -5.06 10.30
CA PHE A 40 -4.79 -4.24 9.30
C PHE A 40 -4.79 -2.75 9.70
N ARG A 41 -5.96 -2.23 10.11
CA ARG A 41 -6.12 -0.82 10.51
C ARG A 41 -5.22 -0.45 11.68
N GLN A 42 -5.09 -1.31 12.69
CA GLN A 42 -4.22 -1.09 13.83
C GLN A 42 -2.75 -1.02 13.42
N ARG A 43 -2.31 -1.89 12.51
CA ARG A 43 -0.94 -1.86 11.97
C ARG A 43 -0.68 -0.59 11.18
N LEU A 44 -1.65 -0.13 10.39
CA LEU A 44 -1.54 1.15 9.69
C LEU A 44 -1.35 2.33 10.65
N ILE A 45 -2.14 2.39 11.72
CA ILE A 45 -1.98 3.42 12.77
C ILE A 45 -0.57 3.34 13.38
N GLN A 46 -0.06 2.14 13.66
CA GLN A 46 1.29 1.96 14.20
C GLN A 46 2.39 2.44 13.23
N GLU A 47 2.27 2.17 11.93
CA GLU A 47 3.24 2.64 10.93
C GLU A 47 3.21 4.16 10.78
N ILE A 48 2.03 4.78 10.85
CA ILE A 48 1.86 6.24 10.88
C ILE A 48 2.56 6.82 12.12
N GLN A 49 2.26 6.29 13.31
CA GLN A 49 2.88 6.74 14.56
C GLN A 49 4.41 6.54 14.56
N ARG A 50 4.90 5.47 13.94
CA ARG A 50 6.33 5.22 13.80
C ARG A 50 6.98 6.30 12.95
N TRP A 51 6.38 6.63 11.80
CA TRP A 51 6.89 7.70 10.95
C TRP A 51 6.85 9.06 11.64
N ASP A 52 5.79 9.37 12.40
CA ASP A 52 5.71 10.62 13.16
C ASP A 52 6.86 10.74 14.16
N ARG A 53 7.18 9.64 14.87
CA ARG A 53 8.35 9.59 15.76
C ARG A 53 9.66 9.75 15.01
N ASP A 54 9.83 9.04 13.90
CA ASP A 54 11.05 9.14 13.09
C ASP A 54 11.25 10.56 12.53
N CYS A 55 10.17 11.30 12.22
CA CYS A 55 10.23 12.73 11.87
C CYS A 55 10.69 13.60 13.03
N GLN A 56 10.10 13.40 14.22
CA GLN A 56 10.47 14.15 15.43
C GLN A 56 11.93 13.94 15.82
N GLU A 57 12.46 12.73 15.57
CA GLU A 57 13.85 12.37 15.80
C GLU A 57 14.80 12.82 14.66
N GLY A 58 14.27 13.42 13.59
CA GLY A 58 15.04 13.89 12.44
C GLY A 58 15.61 12.77 11.55
N LYS A 59 15.07 11.55 11.65
CA LYS A 59 15.50 10.39 10.84
C LYS A 59 14.90 10.41 9.44
N VAL A 60 13.73 10.99 9.29
CA VAL A 60 13.02 11.15 8.01
C VAL A 60 12.52 12.58 7.88
N ASP A 61 12.43 13.05 6.63
CA ASP A 61 11.88 14.36 6.33
C ASP A 61 10.35 14.33 6.42
N ALA A 62 9.76 15.26 7.16
CA ALA A 62 8.30 15.40 7.23
C ALA A 62 7.68 15.73 5.87
N GLY A 63 8.45 16.34 4.95
CA GLY A 63 8.04 16.62 3.58
C GLY A 63 7.89 15.40 2.68
N SER A 64 8.42 14.23 3.07
CA SER A 64 8.35 12.99 2.28
C SER A 64 7.17 12.08 2.67
N TRP A 65 6.14 12.63 3.31
CA TRP A 65 4.98 11.86 3.74
C TRP A 65 4.21 11.25 2.56
N GLU A 66 4.14 9.92 2.52
CA GLU A 66 3.36 9.17 1.55
C GLU A 66 2.45 8.15 2.25
N TYR A 67 1.14 8.42 2.23
CA TYR A 67 0.14 7.59 2.92
C TYR A 67 0.15 6.14 2.43
N TYR A 68 0.22 5.91 1.12
CA TYR A 68 0.19 4.57 0.56
C TYR A 68 1.47 3.78 0.82
N GLU A 69 2.59 4.43 1.16
CA GLU A 69 3.78 3.72 1.63
C GLU A 69 3.58 3.18 3.06
N ARG A 70 2.96 3.96 3.96
CA ARG A 70 2.60 3.47 5.31
C ARG A 70 1.55 2.37 5.23
N TRP A 71 0.61 2.52 4.31
CA TRP A 71 -0.39 1.50 4.00
C TRP A 71 0.25 0.19 3.51
N LEU A 72 1.19 0.27 2.57
CA LEU A 72 1.88 -0.91 2.04
C LEU A 72 2.74 -1.57 3.13
N ALA A 73 3.49 -0.79 3.92
CA ALA A 73 4.29 -1.31 5.03
C ALA A 73 3.42 -2.05 6.07
N ALA A 74 2.24 -1.52 6.38
CA ALA A 74 1.29 -2.18 7.28
C ALA A 74 0.76 -3.50 6.69
N LEU A 75 0.52 -3.55 5.38
CA LEU A 75 0.07 -4.76 4.69
C LEU A 75 1.16 -5.83 4.68
N GLU A 76 2.40 -5.47 4.35
CA GLU A 76 3.54 -6.40 4.40
C GLU A 76 3.72 -6.96 5.81
N ARG A 77 3.64 -6.09 6.83
CA ARG A 77 3.77 -6.50 8.23
C ARG A 77 2.63 -7.41 8.70
N LEU A 78 1.40 -7.17 8.23
CA LEU A 78 0.29 -8.08 8.49
C LEU A 78 0.58 -9.47 7.90
N LEU A 79 0.97 -9.53 6.62
CA LEU A 79 1.23 -10.80 5.94
C LEU A 79 2.38 -11.59 6.58
N THR A 80 3.41 -10.90 7.06
CA THR A 80 4.56 -11.54 7.72
C THR A 80 4.25 -12.00 9.12
N GLU A 81 3.56 -11.19 9.93
CA GLU A 81 3.15 -11.58 11.28
C GLU A 81 2.08 -12.69 11.27
N SER A 82 1.21 -12.73 10.27
CA SER A 82 0.23 -13.80 10.06
C SER A 82 0.84 -15.07 9.45
N GLY A 83 2.13 -15.06 9.07
CA GLY A 83 2.83 -16.21 8.49
C GLY A 83 2.38 -16.61 7.08
N ILE A 84 1.66 -15.72 6.38
CA ILE A 84 1.17 -15.94 5.02
C ILE A 84 2.32 -15.78 4.00
N LEU A 85 3.20 -14.82 4.24
CA LEU A 85 4.42 -14.58 3.46
C LEU A 85 5.55 -14.17 4.37
N SER A 86 6.75 -14.66 4.13
CA SER A 86 7.96 -14.13 4.75
C SER A 86 8.42 -12.84 4.06
N ARG A 87 9.22 -12.03 4.78
CA ARG A 87 9.81 -10.83 4.21
C ARG A 87 10.75 -11.17 3.05
N GLU A 88 11.45 -12.29 3.17
CA GLU A 88 12.37 -12.81 2.17
C GLU A 88 11.65 -13.18 0.87
N GLU A 89 10.44 -13.75 0.95
CA GLU A 89 9.62 -14.06 -0.22
C GLU A 89 9.14 -12.79 -0.93
N ILE A 90 8.70 -11.78 -0.18
CA ILE A 90 8.29 -10.48 -0.73
C ILE A 90 9.49 -9.83 -1.46
N GLU A 91 10.65 -9.76 -0.81
CA GLU A 91 11.85 -9.15 -1.37
C GLU A 91 12.40 -9.94 -2.57
N ALA A 92 12.36 -11.27 -2.53
CA ALA A 92 12.76 -12.12 -3.63
C ALA A 92 11.86 -11.88 -4.85
N ARG A 93 10.54 -11.78 -4.63
CA ARG A 93 9.58 -11.51 -5.70
C ARG A 93 9.77 -10.11 -6.28
N ALA A 94 9.97 -9.09 -5.45
CA ALA A 94 10.26 -7.73 -5.89
C ALA A 94 11.53 -7.69 -6.75
N ARG A 95 12.62 -8.35 -6.33
CA ARG A 95 13.86 -8.45 -7.10
C ARG A 95 13.66 -9.14 -8.45
N GLN A 96 12.89 -10.22 -8.51
CA GLN A 96 12.57 -10.89 -9.77
C GLN A 96 11.84 -9.96 -10.75
N LEU A 97 10.84 -9.22 -10.28
CA LEU A 97 10.07 -8.28 -11.10
C LEU A 97 10.91 -7.10 -11.58
N LEU A 98 11.86 -6.62 -10.78
CA LEU A 98 12.80 -5.58 -11.19
C LEU A 98 13.85 -6.09 -12.19
N ALA A 99 14.28 -7.35 -12.06
CA ALA A 99 15.26 -7.98 -12.96
C ALA A 99 14.66 -8.44 -14.30
N SER A 100 13.35 -8.63 -14.38
CA SER A 100 12.61 -8.93 -15.59
C SER A 100 11.46 -7.95 -15.74
N PRO A 101 11.70 -6.73 -16.27
CA PRO A 101 10.61 -5.90 -16.72
C PRO A 101 9.89 -6.70 -17.81
N GLU A 102 8.63 -7.09 -17.56
CA GLU A 102 7.86 -7.86 -18.54
C GLU A 102 8.00 -7.23 -19.93
N PRO A 103 8.16 -8.03 -21.01
CA PRO A 103 7.98 -7.51 -22.34
C PRO A 103 6.58 -6.92 -22.39
N THR A 104 6.47 -5.63 -22.69
CA THR A 104 5.17 -4.95 -22.87
C THR A 104 4.30 -5.83 -23.76
N PRO A 105 3.08 -6.20 -23.35
CA PRO A 105 2.19 -6.94 -24.24
C PRO A 105 1.95 -6.03 -25.45
N GLU A 106 2.60 -6.38 -26.56
CA GLU A 106 2.41 -5.75 -27.85
C GLU A 106 0.96 -6.02 -28.22
N VAL A 107 0.12 -5.00 -28.07
CA VAL A 107 -1.27 -5.03 -28.54
C VAL A 107 -1.17 -5.13 -30.06
N SER A 108 -1.23 -6.36 -30.58
CA SER A 108 -1.35 -6.62 -32.01
C SER A 108 -2.69 -6.06 -32.52
N PRO A 109 -2.71 -5.55 -33.77
CA PRO A 109 -3.67 -4.56 -34.28
C PRO A 109 -5.11 -5.06 -34.43
#